data_AF-A0A519XL49-F1
#
_entry.id   AF-A0A519XL49-F1
#
_cell.length_a   1.000
_cell.length_b   1.000
_cell.length_c   1.000
_cell.angle_alpha   90.00
_cell.angle_beta   90.00
_cell.angle_gamma   90.00
#
_symmetry.space_group_name_H-M   'P 1'
#
loop_
_entity.id
_entity.type
_entity.pdbx_description
1 polymer ?
#
loop_
_entity_poly.entity_id
_entity_poly.type
_entity_poly.pdbx_seq_one_letter_code
_entity_poly.pdbx_strand_id
1 'polypeptide(L)'
;MKIATIITLSILVTNLVNYFIADTGPDAWRWMFGLGVVPSLVFLVGVLWLPESPRWLLKAGKETEARKVLLKLGSESFVNTTFVEIEKSLVGVK
;
A
#
# COMPACT_ATOMS: atom_id res chain seq x y z
N MET A 1 -12.36 0.44 16.41
CA MET A 1 -13.22 -0.73 16.09
C MET A 1 -12.95 -1.32 14.71
N LYS A 2 -12.89 -0.53 13.62
CA LYS A 2 -12.72 -1.03 12.23
C LYS A 2 -11.43 -1.83 11.97
N ILE A 3 -10.29 -1.44 12.56
CA ILE A 3 -8.99 -2.09 12.33
C ILE A 3 -8.96 -3.51 12.93
N ALA A 4 -9.52 -3.69 14.14
CA ALA A 4 -9.56 -4.98 14.81
C ALA A 4 -10.36 -6.02 14.00
N THR A 5 -11.46 -5.60 13.37
CA THR A 5 -12.29 -6.48 12.52
C THR A 5 -11.56 -6.97 11.28
N ILE A 6 -10.68 -6.16 10.69
CA ILE A 6 -9.88 -6.56 9.51
C ILE A 6 -8.83 -7.60 9.91
N ILE A 7 -8.19 -7.41 11.08
CA ILE A 7 -7.19 -8.33 11.61
C ILE A 7 -7.84 -9.68 11.92
N THR A 8 -8.97 -9.69 12.62
CA THR A 8 -9.67 -10.94 12.97
C THR A 8 -10.19 -11.68 11.75
N LEU A 9 -10.71 -10.97 10.74
CA LEU A 9 -11.14 -11.57 9.48
C LEU A 9 -9.97 -12.25 8.76
N SER A 10 -8.80 -11.62 8.74
CA SER A 10 -7.60 -12.19 8.12
C SER A 10 -7.16 -13.47 8.83
N ILE A 11 -7.15 -13.47 10.16
CA ILE A 11 -6.82 -14.67 10.96
C ILE A 11 -7.82 -15.80 10.70
N LEU A 12 -9.12 -15.48 10.59
CA LEU A 12 -10.16 -16.46 10.26
C LEU A 12 -9.91 -17.11 8.89
N VAL A 13 -9.61 -16.30 7.87
CA VAL A 13 -9.30 -16.80 6.52
C VAL A 13 -8.06 -17.71 6.54
N THR A 14 -6.98 -17.31 7.21
CA THR A 14 -5.78 -18.14 7.35
C THR A 14 -6.06 -19.48 8.03
N ASN A 15 -6.87 -19.48 9.09
CA ASN A 15 -7.24 -20.73 9.78
C ASN A 15 -8.10 -21.64 8.91
N LEU A 16 -9.02 -21.08 8.12
CA LEU A 16 -9.84 -21.84 7.19
C LEU A 16 -8.96 -22.55 6.14
N VAL A 17 -8.03 -21.80 5.54
CA VAL A 17 -7.06 -22.33 4.56
C VAL A 17 -6.19 -23.42 5.19
N ASN A 18 -5.66 -23.20 6.40
CA ASN A 18 -4.86 -24.20 7.09
C ASN A 18 -5.65 -25.47 7.41
N TYR A 19 -6.92 -25.35 7.80
CA TYR A 19 -7.78 -26.50 8.06
C TYR A 19 -7.97 -27.37 6.81
N PHE A 20 -8.22 -26.78 5.64
CA PHE A 20 -8.35 -27.52 4.39
C PHE A 20 -7.06 -28.22 3.95
N ILE A 21 -5.90 -27.71 4.36
CA ILE A 21 -4.58 -28.22 3.96
C ILE A 21 -4.02 -29.22 4.97
N ALA A 22 -4.49 -29.22 6.21
CA ALA A 22 -3.96 -30.04 7.30
C ALA A 22 -3.84 -31.54 6.95
N ASP A 23 -4.79 -32.09 6.19
CA ASP A 23 -4.82 -33.52 5.82
C ASP A 23 -4.15 -33.85 4.47
N THR A 24 -3.47 -32.89 3.83
CA THR A 24 -2.82 -33.11 2.51
C THR A 24 -1.49 -33.86 2.57
N GLY A 25 -1.07 -34.36 3.74
CA GLY A 25 0.09 -35.22 3.92
C GLY A 25 1.31 -34.55 4.58
N PRO A 26 2.49 -35.20 4.58
CA PRO A 26 3.68 -34.72 5.31
C PRO A 26 4.19 -33.34 4.89
N ASP A 27 3.88 -32.92 3.66
CA ASP A 27 4.29 -31.64 3.07
C ASP A 27 3.26 -30.51 3.27
N ALA A 28 2.13 -30.76 3.95
CA ALA A 28 1.06 -29.78 4.16
C ALA A 28 1.56 -28.45 4.72
N TRP A 29 2.53 -28.50 5.65
CA TRP A 29 3.13 -27.30 6.25
C TRP A 29 3.80 -26.38 5.22
N ARG A 30 4.37 -26.91 4.14
CA ARG A 30 5.01 -26.11 3.07
C ARG A 30 3.98 -25.29 2.33
N TRP A 31 2.80 -25.87 2.09
CA TRP A 31 1.69 -25.20 1.44
C TRP A 31 1.05 -24.14 2.33
N MET A 32 1.00 -24.36 3.65
CA MET A 32 0.53 -23.35 4.62
C MET A 32 1.36 -22.05 4.57
N PHE A 33 2.69 -22.16 4.48
CA PHE A 33 3.56 -20.98 4.29
C PHE A 33 3.59 -20.50 2.83
N GLY A 34 3.55 -21.43 1.87
CA GLY A 34 3.61 -21.13 0.45
C GLY A 34 2.43 -20.29 -0.04
N LEU A 35 1.23 -20.48 0.52
CA LEU A 35 0.08 -19.65 0.18
C LEU A 35 0.22 -18.19 0.63
N GLY A 36 1.06 -17.91 1.62
CA GLY A 36 1.42 -16.54 1.99
C GLY A 36 2.13 -15.77 0.87
N VAL A 37 2.77 -16.48 -0.07
CA VAL A 37 3.43 -15.88 -1.24
C VAL A 37 2.41 -15.24 -2.18
N VAL A 38 1.19 -15.76 -2.25
CA VAL A 38 0.14 -15.27 -3.15
C VAL A 38 -0.20 -13.79 -2.89
N PRO A 39 -0.64 -13.38 -1.68
CA PRO A 39 -0.91 -11.97 -1.41
C PRO A 39 0.35 -11.10 -1.48
N SER A 40 1.54 -11.63 -1.16
CA SER A 40 2.80 -10.89 -1.32
C SER A 40 3.13 -10.59 -2.78
N LEU A 41 2.91 -11.54 -3.69
CA LEU A 41 3.09 -11.31 -5.14
C LEU A 41 2.07 -10.31 -5.67
N VAL A 42 0.80 -10.41 -5.26
CA VAL A 42 -0.23 -9.44 -5.62
C VAL A 42 0.16 -8.03 -5.14
N PHE A 43 0.66 -7.92 -3.91
CA PHE A 43 1.16 -6.65 -3.38
C PHE A 43 2.36 -6.13 -4.18
N LEU A 44 3.35 -6.97 -4.48
CA LEU A 44 4.55 -6.61 -5.23
C LEU A 44 4.19 -6.09 -6.62
N VAL A 45 3.31 -6.79 -7.33
CA VAL A 45 2.81 -6.36 -8.64
C VAL A 45 2.03 -5.05 -8.52
N GLY A 46 1.22 -4.89 -7.47
CA GLY A 46 0.50 -3.64 -7.20
C GLY A 46 1.42 -2.43 -6.97
N VAL A 47 2.55 -2.63 -6.29
CA VAL A 47 3.54 -1.56 -6.05
C VAL A 47 4.14 -1.05 -7.36
N LEU A 48 4.28 -1.89 -8.39
CA LEU A 48 4.80 -1.45 -9.69
C LEU A 48 3.92 -0.40 -10.39
N TRP A 49 2.62 -0.33 -10.05
CA TRP A 49 1.70 0.70 -10.58
C TRP A 49 1.49 1.88 -9.63
N LEU A 50 1.98 1.81 -8.40
CA LEU A 50 1.74 2.86 -7.42
C LEU A 50 2.62 4.08 -7.75
N PRO A 51 2.03 5.26 -8.02
CA PRO A 51 2.83 6.45 -8.25
C PRO A 51 3.59 6.82 -6.98
N GLU A 52 4.79 7.39 -7.15
CA GLU A 52 5.58 7.91 -6.05
C GLU A 52 4.83 8.97 -5.25
N SER A 53 5.13 9.06 -3.96
CA SER A 53 4.41 10.00 -3.09
C SER A 53 4.65 11.46 -3.54
N PRO A 54 3.62 12.31 -3.63
CA PRO A 54 3.77 13.71 -4.04
C PRO A 54 4.78 14.50 -3.20
N ARG A 55 4.85 14.19 -1.89
CA ARG A 55 5.81 14.80 -0.96
C ARG A 55 7.25 14.45 -1.31
N TRP A 56 7.51 13.18 -1.66
CA TRP A 56 8.84 12.75 -2.08
C TRP A 56 9.23 13.40 -3.42
N LEU A 57 8.30 13.45 -4.38
CA LEU A 57 8.53 14.09 -5.68
C LEU A 57 8.89 15.58 -5.53
N LEU A 58 8.21 16.31 -4.63
CA LEU A 58 8.54 17.70 -4.32
C LEU A 58 9.92 17.84 -3.67
N LYS A 59 10.26 16.96 -2.71
CA LYS A 59 11.59 16.95 -2.09
C LYS A 59 12.71 16.64 -3.09
N ALA A 60 12.42 15.83 -4.11
CA ALA A 60 13.35 15.48 -5.18
C ALA A 60 13.45 16.54 -6.31
N GLY A 61 12.76 17.68 -6.18
CA GLY A 61 12.74 18.74 -7.20
C GLY A 61 11.91 18.41 -8.45
N LYS A 62 11.10 17.33 -8.43
CA LYS A 62 10.26 16.88 -9.54
C LYS A 62 8.84 17.46 -9.44
N GLU A 63 8.72 18.77 -9.50
CA GLU A 63 7.44 19.48 -9.28
C GLU A 63 6.36 19.15 -10.30
N THR A 64 6.74 18.97 -11.58
CA THR A 64 5.80 18.64 -12.65
C THR A 64 5.17 17.26 -12.46
N GLU A 65 5.95 16.28 -12.00
CA GLU A 65 5.43 14.94 -11.67
C GLU A 65 4.57 14.97 -10.41
N ALA A 66 4.99 15.74 -9.38
CA ALA A 66 4.18 15.90 -8.17
C ALA A 66 2.80 16.47 -8.48
N ARG A 67 2.71 17.50 -9.35
CA ARG A 67 1.44 18.06 -9.81
C ARG A 67 0.60 17.03 -10.57
N LYS A 68 1.20 16.24 -11.45
CA LYS A 68 0.48 15.16 -12.17
C LYS A 68 -0.10 14.11 -11.22
N VAL A 69 0.64 13.71 -10.18
CA VAL A 69 0.14 12.75 -9.19
C VAL A 69 -0.96 13.36 -8.33
N LEU A 70 -0.82 14.62 -7.91
CA LEU A 70 -1.86 15.33 -7.14
C LEU A 70 -3.14 15.56 -7.97
N LEU A 71 -3.03 15.80 -9.28
CA LEU A 71 -4.18 15.93 -10.19
C LEU A 71 -4.98 14.63 -10.32
N LYS A 72 -4.37 13.46 -10.08
CA LYS A 72 -5.10 12.18 -10.02
C LYS A 72 -5.97 12.06 -8.77
N LEU A 73 -5.71 12.87 -7.73
CA LEU A 73 -6.40 12.82 -6.44
C LEU A 73 -7.53 13.86 -6.33
N GLY A 74 -7.49 14.96 -7.10
CA GLY A 74 -8.46 16.04 -6.97
C GLY A 74 -8.38 17.10 -8.08
N SER A 75 -9.12 18.19 -7.92
CA SER A 75 -9.20 19.31 -8.87
C SER A 75 -7.95 20.20 -8.86
N GLU A 76 -7.75 21.04 -9.89
CA GLU A 76 -6.59 21.94 -9.97
C GLU A 76 -6.45 22.87 -8.74
N SER A 77 -7.56 23.30 -8.16
CA SER A 77 -7.58 24.10 -6.92
C SER A 77 -7.01 23.32 -5.72
N PHE A 78 -7.36 22.03 -5.61
CA PHE A 78 -6.80 21.14 -4.59
C PHE A 78 -5.28 20.98 -4.77
N VAL A 79 -4.83 20.77 -6.02
CA VAL A 79 -3.40 20.63 -6.33
C VAL A 79 -2.61 21.86 -5.92
N ASN A 80 -3.06 23.06 -6.28
CA ASN A 80 -2.34 24.29 -5.93
C ASN A 80 -2.28 24.51 -4.41
N THR A 81 -3.38 24.26 -3.71
CA THR A 81 -3.44 24.43 -2.24
C THR A 81 -2.51 23.44 -1.54
N THR A 82 -2.59 22.15 -1.90
CA THR A 82 -1.75 21.10 -1.32
C THR A 82 -0.27 21.25 -1.69
N PHE A 83 0.03 21.73 -2.90
CA PHE A 83 1.40 22.01 -3.32
C PHE A 83 2.06 23.07 -2.42
N VAL A 84 1.38 24.20 -2.21
CA VAL A 84 1.86 25.29 -1.35
C VAL A 84 2.00 24.82 0.11
N GLU A 85 1.06 24.01 0.60
CA GLU A 85 1.12 23.46 1.95
C GLU A 85 2.32 22.52 2.15
N ILE A 86 2.55 21.60 1.20
CA ILE A 86 3.70 20.69 1.25
C ILE A 86 5.01 21.49 1.17
N GLU A 87 5.13 22.45 0.26
CA GLU A 87 6.31 23.30 0.13
C GLU A 87 6.63 24.05 1.43
N LYS A 88 5.62 24.69 2.02
CA LYS A 88 5.76 25.39 3.32
C LYS A 88 6.20 24.43 4.43
N SER A 89 5.64 23.22 4.48
CA SER A 89 6.04 22.21 5.46
C SER A 89 7.47 21.69 5.27
N LEU A 90 7.98 21.66 4.04
CA LEU A 90 9.34 21.24 3.75
C LEU A 90 10.36 22.34 4.08
N VAL A 91 9.99 23.61 3.90
CA VAL A 91 10.84 24.77 4.24
C VAL A 91 10.96 24.98 5.75
N GLY A 92 9.93 24.61 6.54
CA GLY A 92 9.97 24.66 8.01
C GLY A 92 10.84 23.58 8.69
N VAL A 93 11.48 22.69 7.92
CA VAL A 93 12.38 21.64 8.40
C VAL A 93 13.86 22.03 8.16
N LYS A 94 14.18 23.32 8.33
CA LYS A 94 15.56 23.81 8.40
C LYS A 94 15.93 24.16 9.83
#